data_AF-A0A7K0WA29-F1
#
_entry.id   AF-A0A7K0WA29-F1
#
_cell.length_a   1.000
_cell.length_b   1.000
_cell.length_c   1.000
_cell.angle_alpha   90.00
_cell.angle_beta   90.00
_cell.angle_gamma   90.00
#
_symmetry.space_group_name_H-M   'P 1'
#
loop_
_entity.id
_entity.type
_entity.pdbx_description
1 polymer ?
#
loop_
_entity_poly.entity_id
_entity_poly.type
_entity_poly.pdbx_seq_one_letter_code
_entity_poly.pdbx_strand_id
1 'polypeptide(L)'
;MNIRTISEAVSDLAEGPIWNPVTNKITWVDIGRQRVHKSDFDTGQSDTFSFATPICAIAESSDGGYIAATGDGFAKIGVNGEFSPVHTFLDETMRFNDGKVDAAGRFWAGSMALDLTPNSGSLFLLDIDGSYRKVLGNLTLSNGLAWSPDNQFFYHIDSIPGVMKRFDFNLETGALSNESTFLTFEPSQGTPDGMSITHDGYLVVALWDGSRLEVFSPEGRKIEEIQLPVKRPTSCTFAGEDGTTLVVTSAAQDIDDPNDSHLNGMVLALEGSGLSGLPSRIYGVGNL
;
A
#
# COMPACT_ATOMS: atom_id res chain seq x y z
N MET A 1 1.34 -10.86 -21.42
CA MET A 1 1.80 -10.31 -20.14
C MET A 1 3.18 -10.86 -19.85
N ASN A 2 4.13 -9.99 -19.52
CA ASN A 2 5.49 -10.36 -19.12
C ASN A 2 5.63 -10.12 -17.61
N ILE A 3 6.19 -11.08 -16.88
CA ILE A 3 6.36 -11.00 -15.43
C ILE A 3 7.83 -11.25 -15.11
N ARG A 4 8.46 -10.30 -14.42
CA ARG A 4 9.85 -10.43 -13.92
C ARG A 4 9.93 -10.05 -12.45
N THR A 5 10.97 -10.50 -11.76
CA THR A 5 11.30 -9.96 -10.43
C THR A 5 12.02 -8.61 -10.57
N ILE A 6 11.78 -7.72 -9.62
CA ILE A 6 12.49 -6.42 -9.53
C ILE A 6 13.78 -6.57 -8.76
N SER A 7 13.79 -7.38 -7.69
CA SER A 7 14.97 -7.62 -6.86
C SER A 7 15.08 -9.10 -6.48
N GLU A 8 16.23 -9.48 -5.94
CA GLU A 8 16.45 -10.81 -5.36
C GLU A 8 16.00 -10.90 -3.88
N ALA A 9 15.57 -9.79 -3.29
CA ALA A 9 15.12 -9.78 -1.91
C ALA A 9 13.79 -10.55 -1.79
N VAL A 10 13.78 -11.52 -0.88
CA VAL A 10 12.59 -12.27 -0.49
C VAL A 10 12.12 -11.71 0.84
N SER A 11 10.95 -11.09 0.88
CA SER A 11 10.35 -10.53 2.09
C SER A 11 9.47 -11.54 2.83
N ASP A 12 9.34 -11.37 4.15
CA ASP A 12 8.34 -12.13 4.91
C ASP A 12 6.96 -11.61 4.53
N LEU A 13 6.81 -10.29 4.61
CA LEU A 13 5.62 -9.55 4.24
C LEU A 13 6.02 -8.27 3.49
N ALA A 14 6.27 -8.37 2.18
CA ALA A 14 6.51 -7.17 1.38
C ALA A 14 5.22 -6.37 1.26
N GLU A 15 5.27 -5.06 1.49
CA GLU A 15 4.09 -4.20 1.48
C GLU A 15 4.37 -2.79 0.96
N GLY A 16 3.30 -2.08 0.63
CA GLY A 16 3.31 -0.64 0.30
C GLY A 16 4.35 -0.24 -0.74
N PRO A 17 4.40 -0.86 -1.94
CA PRO A 17 5.37 -0.49 -2.96
C PRO A 17 5.12 0.93 -3.45
N ILE A 18 6.20 1.71 -3.55
CA ILE A 18 6.19 3.04 -4.16
C ILE A 18 7.25 3.14 -5.25
N TRP A 19 6.92 3.84 -6.32
CA TRP A 19 7.88 4.13 -7.40
C TRP A 19 8.17 5.62 -7.47
N ASN A 20 9.45 5.96 -7.59
CA ASN A 20 9.93 7.32 -7.76
C ASN A 20 10.48 7.52 -9.18
N PRO A 21 9.79 8.26 -10.07
CA PRO A 21 10.23 8.47 -11.45
C PRO A 21 11.54 9.25 -11.57
N VAL A 22 11.87 10.10 -10.58
CA VAL A 22 13.06 10.96 -10.63
C VAL A 22 14.33 10.15 -10.39
N THR A 23 14.26 9.17 -9.48
CA THR A 23 15.41 8.32 -9.12
C THR A 23 15.36 6.94 -9.77
N ASN A 24 14.26 6.62 -10.47
CA ASN A 24 13.90 5.31 -10.99
C ASN A 24 14.03 4.18 -9.95
N LYS A 25 13.55 4.45 -8.73
CA LYS A 25 13.63 3.48 -7.62
C LYS A 25 12.25 2.97 -7.23
N ILE A 26 12.18 1.68 -6.92
CA ILE A 26 11.08 1.06 -6.19
C ILE A 26 11.48 0.94 -4.73
N THR A 27 10.61 1.37 -3.83
CA THR A 27 10.79 1.20 -2.39
C THR A 27 9.60 0.43 -1.83
N TRP A 28 9.83 -0.50 -0.91
CA TRP A 28 8.78 -1.24 -0.22
C TRP A 28 9.23 -1.58 1.20
N VAL A 29 8.29 -1.97 2.04
CA VAL A 29 8.58 -2.42 3.41
C VAL A 29 8.53 -3.94 3.48
N ASP A 30 9.34 -4.55 4.35
CA ASP A 30 9.15 -5.93 4.81
C ASP A 30 8.72 -5.86 6.28
N ILE A 31 7.40 -5.87 6.50
CA ILE A 31 6.80 -5.62 7.83
C ILE A 31 7.29 -6.67 8.83
N GLY A 32 7.25 -7.95 8.43
CA GLY A 32 7.61 -9.08 9.28
C GLY A 32 9.09 -9.08 9.71
N ARG A 33 9.97 -8.45 8.90
CA ARG A 33 11.41 -8.33 9.21
C ARG A 33 11.87 -6.94 9.62
N GLN A 34 10.95 -5.99 9.75
CA GLN A 34 11.24 -4.61 10.16
C GLN A 34 12.28 -3.95 9.25
N ARG A 35 12.08 -4.09 7.93
CA ARG A 35 13.00 -3.55 6.92
C ARG A 35 12.30 -2.65 5.93
N VAL A 36 13.07 -1.74 5.34
CA VAL A 36 12.72 -1.01 4.13
C VAL A 36 13.74 -1.38 3.07
N HIS A 37 13.27 -1.78 1.91
CA HIS A 37 14.10 -2.07 0.74
C HIS A 37 13.93 -0.96 -0.29
N LYS A 38 15.03 -0.60 -0.94
CA LYS A 38 15.05 0.37 -2.04
C LYS A 38 15.84 -0.23 -3.19
N SER A 39 15.18 -0.48 -4.31
CA SER A 39 15.79 -1.11 -5.48
C SER A 39 15.74 -0.19 -6.69
N ASP A 40 16.81 -0.24 -7.47
CA ASP A 40 16.77 0.23 -8.85
C ASP A 40 15.75 -0.55 -9.67
N PHE A 41 14.86 0.15 -10.37
CA PHE A 41 13.75 -0.48 -11.09
C PHE A 41 14.21 -1.34 -12.27
N ASP A 42 15.31 -0.96 -12.92
CA ASP A 42 15.83 -1.64 -14.11
C ASP A 42 16.86 -2.72 -13.74
N THR A 43 17.78 -2.40 -12.84
CA THR A 43 18.91 -3.28 -12.51
C THR A 43 18.67 -4.18 -11.30
N GLY A 44 17.67 -3.86 -10.47
CA GLY A 44 17.37 -4.60 -9.25
C GLY A 44 18.40 -4.46 -8.12
N GLN A 45 19.43 -3.63 -8.31
CA GLN A 45 20.38 -3.32 -7.24
C GLN A 45 19.66 -2.69 -6.07
N SER A 46 19.86 -3.25 -4.87
CA SER A 46 19.01 -2.99 -3.71
C SER A 46 19.82 -2.55 -2.50
N ASP A 47 19.35 -1.50 -1.84
CA ASP A 47 19.74 -1.13 -0.48
C ASP A 47 18.66 -1.62 0.49
N THR A 48 19.06 -1.90 1.74
CA THR A 48 18.13 -2.35 2.79
C THR A 48 18.45 -1.67 4.10
N PHE A 49 17.45 -1.04 4.69
CA PHE A 49 17.50 -0.44 6.01
C PHE A 49 16.74 -1.32 7.01
N SER A 50 17.32 -1.56 8.18
CA SER A 50 16.69 -2.34 9.26
C SER A 50 16.37 -1.43 10.43
N PHE A 51 15.22 -1.65 11.05
CA PHE A 51 14.69 -0.84 12.14
C PHE A 51 14.43 -1.68 13.39
N ALA A 52 14.15 -1.02 14.51
CA ALA A 52 13.81 -1.66 15.78
C ALA A 52 12.28 -1.79 16.00
N THR A 53 11.49 -1.31 15.04
CA THR A 53 10.03 -1.35 15.01
C THR A 53 9.58 -1.67 13.59
N PRO A 54 8.43 -2.33 13.39
CA PRO A 54 7.86 -2.52 12.06
C PRO A 54 7.67 -1.18 11.34
N ILE A 55 8.12 -1.12 10.09
CA ILE A 55 7.72 -0.08 9.14
C ILE A 55 6.64 -0.70 8.28
N CYS A 56 5.43 -0.14 8.33
CA CYS A 56 4.23 -0.77 7.80
C CYS A 56 3.81 -0.16 6.45
N ALA A 57 3.99 1.14 6.30
CA ALA A 57 3.83 1.84 5.03
C ALA A 57 4.79 3.03 4.95
N ILE A 58 5.16 3.43 3.74
CA ILE A 58 6.08 4.54 3.47
C ILE A 58 5.62 5.38 2.28
N ALA A 59 6.02 6.64 2.27
CA ALA A 59 5.96 7.49 1.09
C ALA A 59 7.21 8.37 1.03
N GLU A 60 7.65 8.71 -0.18
CA GLU A 60 8.69 9.72 -0.38
C GLU A 60 8.26 11.05 0.24
N SER A 61 9.21 11.77 0.84
CA SER A 61 8.97 13.08 1.45
C SER A 61 9.58 14.21 0.62
N SER A 62 8.87 15.33 0.53
CA SER A 62 9.30 16.54 -0.20
C SER A 62 10.61 17.16 0.32
N ASP A 63 10.91 16.97 1.61
CA ASP A 63 12.16 17.37 2.25
C ASP A 63 13.27 16.31 2.17
N GLY A 64 13.04 15.24 1.41
CA GLY A 64 13.94 14.11 1.21
C GLY A 64 13.70 12.96 2.18
N GLY A 65 14.10 11.75 1.78
CA GLY A 65 13.82 10.54 2.53
C GLY A 65 12.33 10.18 2.48
N TYR A 66 11.80 9.69 3.59
CA TYR A 66 10.46 9.11 3.66
C TYR A 66 9.69 9.58 4.89
N ILE A 67 8.37 9.68 4.74
CA ILE A 67 7.42 9.59 5.85
C ILE A 67 6.98 8.12 5.99
N ALA A 68 6.82 7.67 7.22
CA ALA A 68 6.55 6.27 7.53
C ALA A 68 5.43 6.13 8.57
N ALA A 69 4.61 5.10 8.37
CA ALA A 69 3.70 4.56 9.36
C ALA A 69 4.35 3.33 9.98
N THR A 70 4.45 3.28 11.31
CA THR A 70 5.24 2.28 12.04
C THR A 70 4.39 1.46 13.01
N GLY A 71 5.03 0.56 13.77
CA GLY A 71 4.41 -0.10 14.93
C GLY A 71 3.91 0.89 15.98
N ASP A 72 4.58 2.04 16.14
CA ASP A 72 4.39 2.93 17.29
C ASP A 72 3.67 4.25 16.93
N GLY A 73 3.62 4.60 15.64
CA GLY A 73 3.01 5.83 15.15
C GLY A 73 3.61 6.30 13.83
N PHE A 74 3.87 7.60 13.71
CA PHE A 74 4.45 8.20 12.50
C PHE A 74 5.93 8.53 12.71
N ALA A 75 6.76 8.33 11.70
CA ALA A 75 8.19 8.63 11.73
C ALA A 75 8.69 9.17 10.40
N LYS A 76 9.78 9.94 10.42
CA LYS A 76 10.59 10.22 9.24
C LYS A 76 11.74 9.21 9.15
N ILE A 77 12.10 8.83 7.93
CA ILE A 77 13.27 8.02 7.63
C ILE A 77 14.14 8.80 6.65
N GLY A 78 15.38 9.12 7.04
CA GLY A 78 16.33 9.81 6.18
C GLY A 78 16.73 8.99 4.96
N VAL A 79 17.37 9.63 3.98
CA VAL A 79 17.82 8.97 2.74
C VAL A 79 18.81 7.83 2.97
N ASN A 80 19.51 7.81 4.12
CA ASN A 80 20.41 6.73 4.50
C ASN A 80 19.83 5.84 5.62
N GLY A 81 18.51 5.91 5.86
CA GLY A 81 17.81 5.10 6.85
C GLY A 81 17.79 5.69 8.27
N GLU A 82 18.14 6.96 8.46
CA GLU A 82 18.08 7.61 9.78
C GLU A 82 16.64 7.72 10.28
N PHE A 83 16.31 7.01 11.37
CA PHE A 83 14.95 6.97 11.91
C PHE A 83 14.69 8.12 12.90
N SER A 84 13.59 8.85 12.71
CA SER A 84 13.18 9.97 13.57
C SER A 84 11.67 9.92 13.85
N PRO A 85 11.23 9.54 15.06
CA PRO A 85 9.81 9.57 15.43
C PRO A 85 9.20 10.97 15.28
N VAL A 86 7.99 11.03 14.73
CA VAL A 86 7.17 12.25 14.64
C VAL A 86 6.08 12.22 15.71
N HIS A 87 5.32 11.13 15.74
CA HIS A 87 4.29 10.87 16.76
C HIS A 87 4.36 9.42 17.21
N THR A 88 4.29 9.20 18.52
CA THR A 88 4.26 7.87 19.14
C THR A 88 3.02 7.78 20.00
N PHE A 89 2.00 7.11 19.49
CA PHE A 89 0.66 7.09 20.11
C PHE A 89 -0.07 5.75 19.99
N LEU A 90 0.45 4.81 19.19
CA LEU A 90 -0.05 3.44 19.20
C LEU A 90 0.57 2.72 20.40
N ASP A 91 -0.27 1.94 21.09
CA ASP A 91 0.21 1.03 22.13
C ASP A 91 0.81 -0.25 21.51
N GLU A 92 1.50 -1.04 22.34
CA GLU A 92 2.22 -2.25 21.91
C GLU A 92 1.33 -3.39 21.37
N THR A 93 0.00 -3.30 21.53
CA THR A 93 -0.95 -4.27 20.97
C THR A 93 -1.44 -3.90 19.58
N MET A 94 -0.99 -2.76 19.07
CA MET A 94 -1.42 -2.18 17.80
C MET A 94 -0.21 -1.99 16.87
N ARG A 95 -0.49 -1.84 15.57
CA ARG A 95 0.45 -1.28 14.60
C ARG A 95 -0.31 -0.59 13.47
N PHE A 96 0.36 0.28 12.72
CA PHE A 96 -0.11 0.61 11.38
C PHE A 96 -0.04 -0.60 10.44
N ASN A 97 -0.79 -0.55 9.34
CA ASN A 97 -0.76 -1.53 8.27
C ASN A 97 -0.49 -0.83 6.93
N ASP A 98 -1.50 -0.54 6.10
CA ASP A 98 -1.29 0.18 4.84
C ASP A 98 -1.37 1.71 5.00
N GLY A 99 -0.77 2.44 4.05
CA GLY A 99 -0.74 3.89 4.01
C GLY A 99 -0.37 4.47 2.64
N LYS A 100 -0.91 5.64 2.32
CA LYS A 100 -0.69 6.32 1.03
C LYS A 100 -0.86 7.83 1.16
N VAL A 101 -0.25 8.57 0.24
CA VAL A 101 -0.35 10.03 0.17
C VAL A 101 -1.49 10.44 -0.78
N ASP A 102 -2.30 11.41 -0.36
CA ASP A 102 -3.37 11.99 -1.17
C ASP A 102 -2.88 13.11 -2.10
N ALA A 103 -3.77 13.69 -2.92
CA ALA A 103 -3.40 14.76 -3.85
C ALA A 103 -3.00 16.09 -3.19
N ALA A 104 -3.35 16.30 -1.92
CA ALA A 104 -2.94 17.44 -1.13
C ALA A 104 -1.58 17.21 -0.42
N GLY A 105 -0.94 16.05 -0.64
CA GLY A 105 0.36 15.73 -0.06
C GLY A 105 0.28 15.24 1.39
N ARG A 106 -0.90 14.86 1.88
CA ARG A 106 -1.09 14.37 3.25
C ARG A 106 -0.94 12.86 3.31
N PHE A 107 -0.37 12.34 4.40
CA PHE A 107 -0.12 10.91 4.55
C PHE A 107 -1.22 10.23 5.36
N TRP A 108 -1.94 9.30 4.72
CA TRP A 108 -2.99 8.50 5.34
C TRP A 108 -2.42 7.14 5.71
N ALA A 109 -2.70 6.66 6.92
CA ALA A 109 -2.30 5.33 7.35
C ALA A 109 -3.31 4.76 8.32
N GLY A 110 -3.61 3.46 8.21
CA GLY A 110 -4.60 2.82 9.07
C GLY A 110 -4.01 1.73 9.94
N SER A 111 -4.52 1.63 11.15
CA SER A 111 -4.04 0.71 12.18
C SER A 111 -4.88 -0.54 12.30
N MET A 112 -4.32 -1.52 13.00
CA MET A 112 -4.93 -2.79 13.35
C MET A 112 -4.45 -3.23 14.74
N ALA A 113 -5.24 -4.06 15.41
CA ALA A 113 -4.77 -4.82 16.57
C ALA A 113 -3.96 -6.03 16.10
N LEU A 114 -2.85 -6.33 16.78
CA LEU A 114 -1.95 -7.43 16.43
C LEU A 114 -2.62 -8.80 16.52
N ASP A 115 -3.61 -8.94 17.41
CA ASP A 115 -4.44 -10.14 17.57
C ASP A 115 -5.66 -10.17 16.63
N LEU A 116 -5.76 -9.19 15.72
CA LEU A 116 -6.90 -8.99 14.81
C LEU A 116 -8.23 -8.80 15.55
N THR A 117 -8.22 -8.25 16.78
CA THR A 117 -9.45 -7.89 17.49
C THR A 117 -10.35 -7.03 16.58
N PRO A 118 -11.60 -7.45 16.31
CA PRO A 118 -12.49 -6.73 15.42
C PRO A 118 -12.75 -5.30 15.88
N ASN A 119 -12.79 -4.39 14.92
CA ASN A 119 -13.14 -2.97 15.11
C ASN A 119 -12.18 -2.14 16.00
N SER A 120 -10.99 -2.65 16.34
CA SER A 120 -10.01 -1.93 17.15
C SER A 120 -9.15 -0.93 16.35
N GLY A 121 -9.03 -1.15 15.04
CA GLY A 121 -8.27 -0.31 14.12
C GLY A 121 -8.92 1.04 13.82
N SER A 122 -8.12 1.97 13.33
CA SER A 122 -8.56 3.32 12.93
C SER A 122 -7.73 3.82 11.75
N LEU A 123 -8.32 4.66 10.89
CA LEU A 123 -7.60 5.37 9.84
C LEU A 123 -7.19 6.73 10.38
N PHE A 124 -5.95 7.12 10.12
CA PHE A 124 -5.36 8.38 10.53
C PHE A 124 -4.87 9.16 9.31
N LEU A 125 -4.87 10.48 9.46
CA LEU A 125 -4.33 11.42 8.50
C LEU A 125 -3.27 12.28 9.18
N LEU A 126 -2.05 12.24 8.67
CA LEU A 126 -0.96 13.14 9.00
C LEU A 126 -0.91 14.26 7.96
N ASP A 127 -1.17 15.48 8.42
CA ASP A 127 -1.19 16.68 7.60
C ASP A 127 0.22 17.22 7.36
N ILE A 128 0.38 18.10 6.36
CA ILE A 128 1.68 18.60 5.91
C ILE A 128 2.37 19.48 6.96
N ASP A 129 1.61 20.05 7.91
CA ASP A 129 2.12 20.79 9.06
C ASP A 129 2.61 19.89 10.19
N GLY A 130 2.49 18.57 10.02
CA GLY A 130 2.87 17.55 10.99
C GLY A 130 1.81 17.27 12.04
N SER A 131 0.65 17.95 12.02
CA SER A 131 -0.49 17.57 12.86
C SER A 131 -1.12 16.28 12.35
N TYR A 132 -1.75 15.50 13.23
CA TYR A 132 -2.47 14.29 12.82
C TYR A 132 -3.84 14.21 13.47
N ARG A 133 -4.74 13.48 12.82
CA ARG A 133 -6.07 13.18 13.36
C ARG A 133 -6.56 11.80 12.92
N LYS A 134 -7.40 11.21 13.76
CA LYS A 134 -8.21 10.06 13.37
C LYS A 134 -9.35 10.52 12.45
N VAL A 135 -9.53 9.83 11.33
CA VAL A 135 -10.53 10.14 10.29
C VAL A 135 -11.59 9.04 10.16
N LEU A 136 -11.24 7.78 10.44
CA LEU A 136 -12.20 6.67 10.58
C LEU A 136 -11.83 5.79 11.78
N GLY A 137 -12.81 5.08 12.33
CA GLY A 137 -12.60 4.04 13.35
C GLY A 137 -13.36 2.78 13.00
N ASN A 138 -13.41 1.82 13.93
CA ASN A 138 -14.11 0.55 13.76
C ASN A 138 -13.61 -0.25 12.55
N LEU A 139 -12.27 -0.31 12.39
CA LEU A 139 -11.62 -1.14 11.37
C LEU A 139 -11.05 -2.38 12.03
N THR A 140 -10.96 -3.50 11.31
CA THR A 140 -10.31 -4.72 11.83
C THR A 140 -8.88 -4.85 11.29
N LEU A 141 -8.71 -4.78 9.97
CA LEU A 141 -7.42 -4.78 9.29
C LEU A 141 -7.48 -3.71 8.20
N SER A 142 -7.07 -2.49 8.56
CA SER A 142 -7.03 -1.38 7.61
C SER A 142 -6.01 -1.65 6.50
N ASN A 143 -6.45 -1.59 5.26
CA ASN A 143 -5.61 -1.95 4.12
C ASN A 143 -5.78 -0.96 2.96
N GLY A 144 -5.65 -1.46 1.73
CA GLY A 144 -5.67 -0.71 0.48
C GLY A 144 -6.50 0.56 0.52
N LEU A 145 -5.86 1.67 0.12
CA LEU A 145 -6.50 2.97 -0.04
C LEU A 145 -6.16 3.63 -1.38
N ALA A 146 -7.13 4.34 -1.95
CA ALA A 146 -6.99 5.08 -3.20
C ALA A 146 -8.00 6.23 -3.28
N TRP A 147 -7.72 7.19 -4.15
CA TRP A 147 -8.63 8.29 -4.48
C TRP A 147 -8.99 8.20 -5.95
N SER A 148 -10.23 8.54 -6.30
CA SER A 148 -10.60 8.69 -7.70
C SER A 148 -9.71 9.74 -8.38
N PRO A 149 -9.45 9.65 -9.70
CA PRO A 149 -8.56 10.59 -10.39
C PRO A 149 -9.00 12.06 -10.29
N ASP A 150 -10.29 12.30 -10.13
CA ASP A 150 -10.90 13.62 -9.94
C ASP A 150 -10.97 14.06 -8.45
N ASN A 151 -10.44 13.26 -7.53
CA ASN A 151 -10.43 13.48 -6.08
C ASN A 151 -11.83 13.66 -5.46
N GLN A 152 -12.88 13.13 -6.08
CA GLN A 152 -14.23 13.17 -5.50
C GLN A 152 -14.52 12.00 -4.57
N PHE A 153 -13.84 10.87 -4.75
CA PHE A 153 -14.05 9.65 -3.96
C PHE A 153 -12.77 9.18 -3.29
N PHE A 154 -12.94 8.67 -2.08
CA PHE A 154 -11.94 7.88 -1.37
C PHE A 154 -12.44 6.44 -1.25
N TYR A 155 -11.56 5.50 -1.56
CA TYR A 155 -11.81 4.07 -1.46
C TYR A 155 -10.90 3.48 -0.38
N HIS A 156 -11.45 2.61 0.46
CA HIS A 156 -10.70 2.01 1.57
C HIS A 156 -11.14 0.58 1.82
N ILE A 157 -10.17 -0.31 2.02
CA ILE A 157 -10.39 -1.74 2.28
C ILE A 157 -10.23 -2.02 3.78
N ASP A 158 -11.22 -2.70 4.36
CA ASP A 158 -11.05 -3.43 5.62
C ASP A 158 -11.04 -4.93 5.28
N SER A 159 -9.85 -5.53 5.37
CA SER A 159 -9.55 -6.83 4.80
C SER A 159 -10.34 -7.97 5.44
N ILE A 160 -10.41 -8.01 6.77
CA ILE A 160 -11.01 -9.14 7.50
C ILE A 160 -12.53 -9.21 7.30
N PRO A 161 -13.29 -8.11 7.37
CA PRO A 161 -14.69 -8.13 6.95
C PRO A 161 -14.89 -8.35 5.44
N GLY A 162 -13.84 -8.21 4.63
CA GLY A 162 -13.89 -8.40 3.18
C GLY A 162 -14.68 -7.29 2.50
N VAL A 163 -14.52 -6.03 2.93
CA VAL A 163 -15.30 -4.91 2.38
C VAL A 163 -14.40 -3.80 1.87
N MET A 164 -14.73 -3.27 0.70
CA MET A 164 -14.24 -1.97 0.24
C MET A 164 -15.35 -0.95 0.43
N LYS A 165 -15.05 0.10 1.17
CA LYS A 165 -15.93 1.25 1.36
C LYS A 165 -15.55 2.36 0.39
N ARG A 166 -16.55 3.16 0.00
CA ARG A 166 -16.39 4.42 -0.74
C ARG A 166 -16.98 5.56 0.07
N PHE A 167 -16.29 6.69 0.03
CA PHE A 167 -16.68 7.94 0.69
C PHE A 167 -16.62 9.08 -0.32
N ASP A 168 -17.48 10.07 -0.15
CA ASP A 168 -17.27 11.38 -0.77
C ASP A 168 -16.07 12.03 -0.08
N PHE A 169 -15.11 12.48 -0.87
CA PHE A 169 -13.85 13.04 -0.42
C PHE A 169 -13.78 14.54 -0.68
N ASN A 170 -13.46 15.31 0.35
CA ASN A 170 -13.16 16.73 0.21
C ASN A 170 -11.64 16.91 0.18
N LEU A 171 -11.08 17.23 -0.99
CA LEU A 171 -9.63 17.38 -1.17
C LEU A 171 -9.03 18.46 -0.25
N GLU A 172 -9.65 19.63 -0.18
CA GLU A 172 -9.16 20.78 0.60
C GLU A 172 -8.98 20.42 2.08
N THR A 173 -9.97 19.76 2.68
CA THR A 173 -9.98 19.49 4.12
C THR A 173 -9.51 18.09 4.49
N GLY A 174 -9.60 17.13 3.57
CA GLY A 174 -9.38 15.71 3.85
C GLY A 174 -10.54 15.09 4.64
N ALA A 175 -11.74 15.66 4.54
CA ALA A 175 -12.94 15.12 5.17
C ALA A 175 -13.54 13.99 4.33
N LEU A 176 -14.07 12.99 5.01
CA LEU A 176 -14.81 11.87 4.45
C LEU A 176 -16.27 11.96 4.85
N SER A 177 -17.18 11.69 3.92
CA SER A 177 -18.62 11.67 4.18
C SER A 177 -19.32 10.64 3.30
N ASN A 178 -20.62 10.40 3.55
CA ASN A 178 -21.46 9.50 2.75
C ASN A 178 -20.85 8.09 2.54
N GLU A 179 -20.38 7.49 3.65
CA GLU A 179 -19.87 6.12 3.65
C GLU A 179 -20.88 5.16 2.99
N SER A 180 -20.39 4.36 2.06
CA SER A 180 -21.14 3.29 1.42
C SER A 180 -20.26 2.07 1.18
N THR A 181 -20.82 0.87 1.32
CA THR A 181 -20.16 -0.35 0.84
C THR A 181 -20.13 -0.30 -0.68
N PHE A 182 -18.93 -0.32 -1.26
CA PHE A 182 -18.72 -0.27 -2.70
C PHE A 182 -18.52 -1.67 -3.27
N LEU A 183 -17.68 -2.49 -2.64
CA LEU A 183 -17.46 -3.89 -3.01
C LEU A 183 -17.44 -4.77 -1.76
N THR A 184 -17.83 -6.03 -1.94
CA THR A 184 -17.70 -7.11 -0.97
C THR A 184 -16.90 -8.24 -1.60
N PHE A 185 -15.99 -8.82 -0.83
CA PHE A 185 -15.11 -9.91 -1.24
C PHE A 185 -15.47 -11.15 -0.45
N GLU A 186 -15.50 -12.30 -1.12
CA GLU A 186 -15.71 -13.59 -0.47
C GLU A 186 -14.39 -14.08 0.12
N PRO A 187 -14.22 -14.15 1.47
CA PRO A 187 -12.91 -14.48 2.06
C PRO A 187 -12.37 -15.86 1.65
N SER A 188 -13.27 -16.78 1.27
CA SER A 188 -12.89 -18.10 0.75
C SER A 188 -12.19 -18.06 -0.62
N GLN A 189 -12.23 -16.94 -1.33
CA GLN A 189 -11.60 -16.74 -2.64
C GLN A 189 -10.37 -15.83 -2.59
N GLY A 190 -9.93 -15.45 -1.38
CA GLY A 190 -8.84 -14.51 -1.14
C GLY A 190 -9.31 -13.27 -0.39
N THR A 191 -8.40 -12.69 0.38
CA THR A 191 -8.66 -11.52 1.22
C THR A 191 -8.17 -10.25 0.51
N PRO A 192 -9.00 -9.20 0.36
CA PRO A 192 -8.58 -7.97 -0.29
C PRO A 192 -7.51 -7.26 0.56
N ASP A 193 -6.42 -6.86 -0.08
CA ASP A 193 -5.22 -6.35 0.57
C ASP A 193 -4.95 -4.91 0.09
N GLY A 194 -3.72 -4.59 -0.32
CA GLY A 194 -3.36 -3.32 -0.95
C GLY A 194 -3.99 -3.12 -2.33
N MET A 195 -4.13 -1.86 -2.73
CA MET A 195 -4.69 -1.50 -4.05
C MET A 195 -4.03 -0.29 -4.71
N SER A 196 -4.21 -0.18 -6.01
CA SER A 196 -3.89 1.01 -6.82
C SER A 196 -5.05 1.40 -7.73
N ILE A 197 -4.96 2.57 -8.35
CA ILE A 197 -5.98 3.08 -9.27
C ILE A 197 -5.35 3.54 -10.58
N THR A 198 -5.99 3.25 -11.70
CA THR A 198 -5.56 3.69 -13.04
C THR A 198 -5.90 5.16 -13.29
N HIS A 199 -5.33 5.74 -14.35
CA HIS A 199 -5.71 7.07 -14.84
C HIS A 199 -7.22 7.20 -15.14
N ASP A 200 -7.82 6.11 -15.65
CA ASP A 200 -9.24 6.05 -16.01
C ASP A 200 -10.14 5.60 -14.85
N GLY A 201 -9.60 5.51 -13.63
CA GLY A 201 -10.37 5.25 -12.40
C GLY A 201 -10.67 3.78 -12.10
N TYR A 202 -10.02 2.83 -12.79
CA TYR A 202 -10.15 1.40 -12.47
C TYR A 202 -9.32 1.07 -11.24
N LEU A 203 -9.93 0.36 -10.28
CA LEU A 203 -9.26 -0.10 -9.06
C LEU A 203 -8.60 -1.45 -9.33
N VAL A 204 -7.34 -1.59 -8.94
CA VAL A 204 -6.54 -2.82 -9.04
C VAL A 204 -6.23 -3.27 -7.63
N VAL A 205 -6.80 -4.39 -7.21
CA VAL A 205 -6.77 -4.88 -5.82
C VAL A 205 -5.97 -6.17 -5.74
N ALA A 206 -5.03 -6.28 -4.82
CA ALA A 206 -4.33 -7.52 -4.52
C ALA A 206 -5.19 -8.42 -3.61
N LEU A 207 -5.19 -9.73 -3.88
CA LEU A 207 -5.97 -10.70 -3.12
C LEU A 207 -5.01 -11.67 -2.42
N TRP A 208 -4.78 -11.45 -1.12
CA TRP A 208 -4.04 -12.35 -0.24
C TRP A 208 -4.65 -13.76 -0.26
N ASP A 209 -3.80 -14.79 -0.35
CA ASP A 209 -4.17 -16.20 -0.57
C ASP A 209 -5.03 -16.45 -1.84
N GLY A 210 -5.14 -15.46 -2.73
CA GLY A 210 -5.92 -15.52 -3.96
C GLY A 210 -5.10 -15.61 -5.25
N SER A 211 -3.78 -15.51 -5.19
CA SER A 211 -2.86 -15.60 -6.34
C SER A 211 -3.17 -14.68 -7.53
N ARG A 212 -3.84 -13.54 -7.30
CA ARG A 212 -4.25 -12.65 -8.38
C ARG A 212 -4.40 -11.20 -7.94
N LEU A 213 -4.42 -10.32 -8.93
CA LEU A 213 -5.05 -9.00 -8.81
C LEU A 213 -6.45 -9.06 -9.41
N GLU A 214 -7.38 -8.29 -8.87
CA GLU A 214 -8.69 -8.06 -9.47
C GLU A 214 -8.85 -6.60 -9.90
N VAL A 215 -9.38 -6.39 -11.10
CA VAL A 215 -9.59 -5.08 -11.69
C VAL A 215 -11.07 -4.75 -11.67
N PHE A 216 -11.44 -3.62 -11.09
CA PHE A 216 -12.82 -3.14 -10.99
C PHE A 216 -12.99 -1.81 -11.70
N SER A 217 -14.13 -1.62 -12.39
CA SER A 217 -14.49 -0.33 -12.99
C SER A 217 -14.87 0.70 -11.91
N PRO A 218 -14.92 2.00 -12.26
CA PRO A 218 -15.41 3.05 -11.36
C PRO A 218 -16.84 2.81 -10.81
N GLU A 219 -17.63 1.99 -11.49
CA GLU A 219 -18.98 1.57 -11.07
C GLU A 219 -19.00 0.29 -10.21
N GLY A 220 -17.84 -0.29 -9.92
CA GLY A 220 -17.73 -1.47 -9.06
C GLY A 220 -17.97 -2.79 -9.79
N ARG A 221 -17.88 -2.83 -11.13
CA ARG A 221 -17.93 -4.09 -11.87
C ARG A 221 -16.54 -4.69 -11.98
N LYS A 222 -16.40 -5.98 -11.67
CA LYS A 222 -15.18 -6.73 -11.96
C LYS A 222 -15.00 -6.88 -13.48
N ILE A 223 -13.82 -6.51 -13.96
CA ILE A 223 -13.47 -6.43 -15.38
C ILE A 223 -12.53 -7.55 -15.77
N GLU A 224 -11.52 -7.81 -14.93
CA GLU A 224 -10.47 -8.77 -15.22
C GLU A 224 -9.88 -9.34 -13.92
N GLU A 225 -9.31 -10.54 -14.03
CA GLU A 225 -8.40 -11.11 -13.06
C GLU A 225 -7.02 -11.26 -13.68
N ILE A 226 -5.99 -10.74 -13.02
CA ILE A 226 -4.59 -10.90 -13.44
C ILE A 226 -3.96 -11.96 -12.53
N GLN A 227 -3.76 -13.17 -13.08
CA GLN A 227 -3.16 -14.28 -12.35
C GLN A 227 -1.67 -14.03 -12.10
N LEU A 228 -1.22 -14.35 -10.90
CA LEU A 228 0.15 -14.12 -10.44
C LEU A 228 0.82 -15.44 -10.04
N PRO A 229 2.13 -15.59 -10.27
CA PRO A 229 2.88 -16.77 -9.86
C PRO A 229 3.31 -16.71 -8.38
N VAL A 230 2.47 -16.15 -7.52
CA VAL A 230 2.65 -16.05 -6.06
C VAL A 230 1.32 -16.35 -5.38
N LYS A 231 1.37 -16.86 -4.15
CA LYS A 231 0.18 -17.21 -3.37
C LYS A 231 -0.48 -16.01 -2.72
N ARG A 232 0.36 -15.13 -2.16
CA ARG A 232 -0.03 -14.00 -1.33
C ARG A 232 0.47 -12.70 -1.94
N PRO A 233 -0.12 -12.21 -3.05
CA PRO A 233 0.09 -10.83 -3.45
C PRO A 233 -0.49 -9.91 -2.37
N THR A 234 0.25 -8.86 -2.03
CA THR A 234 -0.07 -7.99 -0.89
C THR A 234 -0.50 -6.61 -1.33
N SER A 235 0.20 -6.00 -2.29
CA SER A 235 -0.12 -4.66 -2.77
C SER A 235 0.42 -4.42 -4.18
N CYS A 236 0.06 -3.28 -4.78
CA CYS A 236 0.58 -2.90 -6.08
C CYS A 236 0.68 -1.39 -6.29
N THR A 237 1.56 -0.98 -7.20
CA THR A 237 1.72 0.41 -7.67
C THR A 237 2.08 0.45 -9.15
N PHE A 238 1.86 1.58 -9.82
CA PHE A 238 2.28 1.79 -11.21
C PHE A 238 3.70 2.39 -11.27
N ALA A 239 4.48 1.90 -12.24
CA ALA A 239 5.86 2.30 -12.47
C ALA A 239 6.19 2.35 -13.97
N GLY A 240 7.41 2.78 -14.27
CA GLY A 240 7.90 2.99 -15.64
C GLY A 240 7.50 4.36 -16.18
N GLU A 241 8.28 4.88 -17.14
CA GLU A 241 8.07 6.23 -17.70
C GLU A 241 6.68 6.43 -18.31
N ASP A 242 6.08 5.37 -18.85
CA ASP A 242 4.73 5.39 -19.41
C ASP A 242 3.63 5.01 -18.40
N GLY A 243 4.00 4.66 -17.16
CA GLY A 243 3.10 4.27 -16.09
C GLY A 243 2.34 2.96 -16.38
N THR A 244 2.83 2.11 -17.29
CA THR A 244 2.14 0.87 -17.71
C THR A 244 2.61 -0.39 -16.99
N THR A 245 3.70 -0.30 -16.23
CA THR A 245 4.20 -1.45 -15.46
C THR A 245 3.54 -1.50 -14.10
N LEU A 246 2.85 -2.59 -13.80
CA LEU A 246 2.34 -2.87 -12.46
C LEU A 246 3.42 -3.53 -11.63
N VAL A 247 3.84 -2.88 -10.55
CA VAL A 247 4.71 -3.46 -9.54
C VAL A 247 3.86 -4.07 -8.44
N VAL A 248 4.11 -5.32 -8.10
CA VAL A 248 3.32 -6.10 -7.15
C VAL A 248 4.23 -6.65 -6.06
N THR A 249 3.90 -6.37 -4.80
CA THR A 249 4.54 -6.99 -3.63
C THR A 249 3.85 -8.31 -3.28
N SER A 250 4.58 -9.20 -2.62
CA SER A 250 4.01 -10.46 -2.13
C SER A 250 4.63 -10.89 -0.80
N ALA A 251 4.02 -11.86 -0.14
CA ALA A 251 4.48 -12.41 1.13
C ALA A 251 4.97 -13.87 0.98
N ALA A 252 6.04 -14.20 1.70
CA ALA A 252 6.47 -15.58 1.95
C ALA A 252 6.06 -16.08 3.35
N GLN A 253 5.53 -15.18 4.18
CA GLN A 253 5.04 -15.47 5.52
C GLN A 253 4.18 -16.73 5.54
N ASP A 254 4.45 -17.64 6.46
CA ASP A 254 3.74 -18.91 6.68
C ASP A 254 3.49 -19.76 5.42
N ILE A 255 4.36 -19.66 4.41
CA ILE A 255 4.37 -20.53 3.23
C ILE A 255 5.51 -21.55 3.39
N ASP A 256 5.15 -22.76 3.84
CA ASP A 256 6.09 -23.85 4.09
C ASP A 256 6.08 -24.96 3.03
N ASP A 257 5.15 -24.94 2.06
CA ASP A 257 5.08 -25.98 1.03
C ASP A 257 6.25 -25.84 0.04
N PRO A 258 7.16 -26.83 -0.07
CA PRO A 258 8.28 -26.75 -1.00
C PRO A 258 7.88 -26.75 -2.48
N ASN A 259 6.62 -27.07 -2.80
CA ASN A 259 6.08 -26.99 -4.16
C ASN A 259 5.46 -25.63 -4.48
N ASP A 260 5.25 -24.76 -3.48
CA ASP A 260 4.80 -23.40 -3.72
C ASP A 260 5.89 -22.62 -4.48
N SER A 261 5.46 -21.57 -5.20
CA SER A 261 6.35 -20.77 -6.04
C SER A 261 7.51 -20.17 -5.24
N HIS A 262 8.73 -20.30 -5.77
CA HIS A 262 9.92 -19.63 -5.24
C HIS A 262 9.84 -18.09 -5.33
N LEU A 263 8.82 -17.55 -6.03
CA LEU A 263 8.58 -16.12 -6.16
C LEU A 263 7.79 -15.53 -4.98
N ASN A 264 7.27 -16.35 -4.07
CA ASN A 264 6.59 -15.85 -2.86
C ASN A 264 7.55 -14.97 -2.05
N GLY A 265 7.05 -13.82 -1.60
CA GLY A 265 7.87 -12.81 -0.90
C GLY A 265 8.66 -11.90 -1.83
N MET A 266 8.71 -12.15 -3.13
CA MET A 266 9.43 -11.30 -4.09
C MET A 266 8.54 -10.16 -4.59
N VAL A 267 9.18 -9.10 -5.09
CA VAL A 267 8.52 -7.99 -5.79
C VAL A 267 8.56 -8.24 -7.29
N LEU A 268 7.40 -8.23 -7.93
CA LEU A 268 7.22 -8.53 -9.35
C LEU A 268 6.91 -7.25 -10.14
N ALA A 269 7.43 -7.16 -11.37
CA ALA A 269 7.02 -6.18 -12.37
C ALA A 269 6.24 -6.88 -13.47
N LEU A 270 5.04 -6.38 -13.76
CA LEU A 270 4.10 -6.90 -14.73
C LEU A 270 3.93 -5.90 -15.87
N GLU A 271 4.26 -6.32 -17.08
CA GLU A 271 4.14 -5.52 -18.30
C GLU A 271 3.09 -6.13 -19.24
N GLY A 272 2.41 -5.26 -20.00
CA GLY A 272 1.40 -5.66 -20.97
C GLY A 272 0.10 -6.15 -20.33
N SER A 273 -0.28 -5.56 -19.19
CA SER A 273 -1.63 -5.67 -18.60
C SER A 273 -2.67 -4.82 -19.35
N GLY A 274 -2.23 -3.81 -20.12
CA GLY A 274 -3.11 -2.83 -20.74
C GLY A 274 -3.61 -1.74 -19.78
N LEU A 275 -3.17 -1.77 -18.52
CA LEU A 275 -3.48 -0.78 -17.50
C LEU A 275 -2.37 0.29 -17.44
N SER A 276 -2.73 1.50 -17.06
CA SER A 276 -1.76 2.56 -16.75
C SER A 276 -2.23 3.39 -15.56
N GLY A 277 -1.30 3.90 -14.77
CA GLY A 277 -1.60 4.73 -13.61
C GLY A 277 -0.52 5.74 -13.30
N LEU A 278 -0.81 6.59 -12.32
CA LEU A 278 0.10 7.64 -11.89
C LEU A 278 1.18 7.07 -10.95
N PRO A 279 2.37 7.69 -10.93
CA PRO A 279 3.38 7.38 -9.92
C PRO A 279 2.86 7.68 -8.51
N SER A 280 3.51 7.09 -7.50
CA SER A 280 3.23 7.35 -6.10
C SER A 280 3.34 8.85 -5.77
N ARG A 281 2.39 9.37 -5.00
CA ARG A 281 2.41 10.77 -4.53
C ARG A 281 3.45 10.96 -3.42
N ILE A 282 3.92 12.20 -3.28
CA ILE A 282 4.99 12.60 -2.35
C ILE A 282 4.37 13.38 -1.19
N TYR A 283 4.74 13.01 0.03
CA TYR A 283 4.29 13.72 1.23
C TYR A 283 4.86 15.14 1.28
N GLY A 284 4.02 16.12 1.60
CA GLY A 284 4.37 17.54 1.64
C GLY A 284 4.39 18.24 0.27
N VAL A 285 4.04 17.56 -0.83
CA VAL A 285 3.75 18.19 -2.12
C VAL A 285 2.24 18.11 -2.39
N GLY A 286 1.53 19.22 -2.17
CA GLY A 286 0.13 19.34 -2.56
C GLY A 286 0.01 20.02 -3.92
N ASN A 287 -0.69 19.37 -4.85
CA ASN A 287 -1.22 20.04 -6.04
C ASN A 287 -2.69 20.32 -5.75
N LEU A 288 -2.97 21.48 -5.13
CA LEU A 288 -4.33 22.03 -5.06
C LEU A 288 -4.72 22.65 -6.40
#